data_AF-A0ABD0S2G8-F1
#
_entry.id   AF-A0ABD0S2G8-F1
#
_cell.length_a   1.000
_cell.length_b   1.000
_cell.length_c   1.000
_cell.angle_alpha   90.00
_cell.angle_beta   90.00
_cell.angle_gamma   90.00
#
_symmetry.space_group_name_H-M   'P 1'
#
loop_
_entity.id
_entity.type
_entity.pdbx_description
1 polymer ?
#
loop_
_entity_poly.entity_id
_entity_poly.type
_entity_poly.pdbx_seq_one_letter_code
_entity_poly.pdbx_strand_id
1 'polypeptide(L)' 'MEKMSYTFSQHYEEKIRPCIDTIDNLRSLGVEKDLALPAIAVIGDQSSGKSSVLEALSGVALPRGS' A
#
# COMPACT_ATOMS: atom_id res chain seq x y z
N MET A 1 27.30 5.55 0.17
CA MET A 1 26.06 4.77 0.41
C MET A 1 24.86 5.71 0.60
N GLU A 2 24.96 6.74 1.45
CA GLU A 2 23.90 7.73 1.69
C GLU A 2 23.41 8.47 0.43
N LYS A 3 24.33 8.89 -0.46
CA LYS A 3 23.97 9.60 -1.70
C LYS A 3 23.07 8.77 -2.64
N MET A 4 23.26 7.45 -2.67
CA MET A 4 22.44 6.51 -3.47
C MET A 4 21.04 6.35 -2.87
N SER A 5 20.94 6.22 -1.54
CA SER A 5 19.66 6.17 -0.83
C SER A 5 18.86 7.45 -1.06
N TYR A 6 19.53 8.61 -1.01
CA TYR A 6 18.90 9.91 -1.24
C TYR A 6 18.33 10.01 -2.68
N THR A 7 19.10 9.62 -3.70
CA THR A 7 18.64 9.64 -5.09
C THR A 7 17.43 8.72 -5.33
N PHE A 8 17.41 7.54 -4.70
CA PHE A 8 16.25 6.64 -4.78
C PHE A 8 15.01 7.25 -4.14
N SER A 9 15.13 7.80 -2.93
CA SER A 9 14.01 8.44 -2.23
C SER A 9 13.44 9.62 -3.02
N GLN A 10 14.29 10.48 -3.60
CA GLN A 10 13.82 11.59 -4.43
C GLN A 10 13.02 11.10 -5.64
N HIS A 11 13.51 10.07 -6.34
CA HIS A 11 12.80 9.52 -7.49
C HIS A 11 11.46 8.89 -7.11
N TYR A 12 11.40 8.19 -5.97
CA TYR A 12 10.17 7.64 -5.44
C TYR A 12 9.16 8.74 -5.13
N GLU A 13 9.57 9.80 -4.42
CA GLU A 13 8.70 10.92 -4.05
C GLU A 13 8.21 11.71 -5.26
N GLU A 14 9.05 11.90 -6.29
CA GLU A 14 8.68 12.70 -7.47
C GLU A 14 7.79 11.93 -8.46
N LYS A 15 7.99 10.61 -8.59
CA LYS A 15 7.37 9.83 -9.67
C LYS A 15 6.36 8.79 -9.22
N ILE A 16 6.59 8.16 -8.07
CA ILE A 16 5.78 7.02 -7.61
C ILE A 16 4.72 7.48 -6.62
N ARG A 17 5.12 8.28 -5.63
CA ARG A 17 4.23 8.82 -4.60
C ARG A 17 3.00 9.53 -5.18
N PRO A 18 3.11 10.40 -6.21
CA PRO A 18 1.95 11.10 -6.75
C PRO A 18 0.93 10.15 -7.39
N CYS A 19 1.39 9.04 -7.98
CA CYS A 19 0.50 8.04 -8.57
C CYS A 19 -0.31 7.31 -7.49
N ILE A 20 0.34 6.89 -6.39
CA ILE A 20 -0.33 6.22 -5.27
C ILE A 20 -1.32 7.17 -4.61
N ASP A 21 -0.88 8.38 -4.28
CA ASP A 21 -1.71 9.40 -3.62
C ASP A 21 -2.92 9.78 -4.49
N THR A 22 -2.77 9.84 -5.82
CA THR A 22 -3.90 10.11 -6.72
C THR A 22 -4.96 9.02 -6.63
N ILE A 23 -4.57 7.74 -6.64
CA ILE A 23 -5.53 6.64 -6.52
C ILE A 23 -6.23 6.67 -5.16
N ASP A 24 -5.50 6.93 -4.07
CA ASP A 24 -6.08 7.03 -2.74
C ASP A 24 -7.04 8.23 -2.61
N ASN A 25 -6.70 9.37 -3.22
CA ASN A 25 -7.58 10.53 -3.29
C ASN A 25 -8.87 10.22 -4.05
N LEU A 26 -8.79 9.61 -5.23
CA LEU A 26 -9.98 9.20 -5.99
C LEU A 26 -10.85 8.22 -5.20
N ARG A 27 -10.23 7.26 -4.50
CA ARG A 27 -10.94 6.31 -3.63
C ARG A 27 -11.67 7.03 -2.50
N SER A 28 -11.02 7.97 -1.82
CA SER A 28 -11.63 8.74 -0.72
C SER A 28 -12.82 9.61 -1.16
N LEU A 29 -12.85 10.03 -2.42
CA LEU A 29 -13.97 10.75 -3.03
C LEU A 29 -15.13 9.82 -3.45
N GLY A 30 -14.95 8.50 -3.32
CA GLY A 30 -15.96 7.50 -3.66
C GLY A 30 -16.05 7.16 -5.16
N VAL A 31 -15.07 7.57 -5.96
CA VAL A 31 -15.03 7.34 -7.42
C VAL A 31 -15.05 5.85 -7.77
N GLU A 32 -14.55 4.99 -6.88
CA GLU A 32 -14.50 3.54 -7.08
C GLU A 32 -15.87 2.86 -7.29
N LYS A 33 -16.96 3.56 -6.97
CA LYS A 33 -18.34 3.09 -7.19
C LYS A 33 -18.73 3.07 -8.67
N ASP A 34 -18.21 4.05 -9.42
CA ASP A 34 -18.57 4.29 -10.82
C ASP A 34 -17.43 3.92 -11.79
N LEU A 35 -16.18 3.93 -11.30
CA LEU A 35 -15.00 3.61 -12.08
C LEU A 35 -14.05 2.72 -11.27
N ALA A 36 -13.62 1.60 -11.86
CA ALA A 36 -12.62 0.73 -11.24
C ALA A 36 -11.29 1.48 -11.02
N LEU A 37 -10.81 1.49 -9.77
CA LEU A 37 -9.50 2.05 -9.41
C LEU A 37 -8.45 0.93 -9.24
N PRO A 38 -7.18 1.17 -9.59
CA PRO A 38 -6.10 0.22 -9.32
C PRO A 38 -6.01 -0.15 -7.83
N ALA A 39 -5.92 -1.46 -7.55
CA ALA A 39 -5.76 -1.98 -6.20
C ALA A 39 -5.01 -3.32 -6.23
N ILE A 40 -4.32 -3.64 -5.13
CA ILE A 40 -3.72 -4.96 -4.89
C ILE A 40 -4.53 -5.63 -3.78
N ALA A 41 -5.25 -6.69 -4.13
CA ALA A 41 -6.01 -7.48 -3.16
C ALA A 41 -5.14 -8.59 -2.57
N VAL A 42 -5.13 -8.71 -1.24
CA VAL A 42 -4.45 -9.80 -0.53
C VAL A 42 -5.47 -10.89 -0.19
N ILE A 43 -5.28 -12.08 -0.76
CA ILE A 43 -6.25 -13.19 -0.68
C ILE A 43 -5.54 -14.46 -0.20
N GLY A 44 -6.23 -15.28 0.58
CA GLY A 44 -5.77 -16.62 0.97
C GLY A 44 -6.61 -17.25 2.07
N ASP A 45 -6.55 -18.57 2.18
CA ASP A 45 -7.35 -19.38 3.13
C ASP A 45 -7.09 -19.02 4.60
N GLN A 46 -8.01 -19.38 5.50
CA GLN A 46 -7.82 -19.17 6.94
C GLN A 46 -6.46 -19.72 7.41
N SER A 47 -5.74 -18.93 8.22
CA SER A 47 -4.41 -19.28 8.75
C SER A 47 -3.27 -19.40 7.71
N SER A 48 -3.46 -18.94 6.47
CA SER A 48 -2.40 -18.91 5.43
C SER A 48 -1.29 -17.88 5.66
N GLY A 49 -1.33 -17.10 6.75
CA GLY A 49 -0.30 -16.11 7.08
C GLY A 49 -0.49 -14.72 6.46
N LYS A 50 -1.63 -14.41 5.83
CA LYS A 50 -1.95 -13.08 5.26
C LYS A 50 -1.61 -11.92 6.21
N SER A 51 -2.10 -12.00 7.45
CA SER A 51 -1.90 -10.96 8.46
C SER A 51 -0.43 -10.85 8.85
N SER A 52 0.27 -11.98 9.01
CA SER A 52 1.70 -11.99 9.34
C SER A 52 2.56 -11.31 8.26
N VAL A 53 2.21 -11.49 6.98
CA VAL A 53 2.90 -10.79 5.88
C VAL A 53 2.64 -9.28 5.94
N LEU A 54 1.38 -8.87 6.16
CA LEU A 54 1.03 -7.45 6.27
C LEU A 54 1.66 -6.79 7.50
N GLU A 55 1.79 -7.50 8.62
CA GLU A 55 2.51 -7.02 9.81
C GLU A 55 3.99 -6.80 9.50
N ALA A 56 4.64 -7.75 8.80
CA ALA A 56 6.04 -7.62 8.42
C ALA A 56 6.31 -6.46 7.44
N LEU A 57 5.38 -6.20 6.51
CA LEU A 57 5.49 -5.11 5.54
C LEU A 57 5.18 -3.73 6.16
N SER A 58 4.16 -3.66 7.03
CA SER A 58 3.73 -2.39 7.65
C SER A 58 4.54 -2.00 8.88
N GLY A 59 5.20 -2.97 9.52
CA GLY A 59 5.87 -2.77 10.80
C GLY A 59 4.92 -2.58 11.99
N VAL A 60 3.62 -2.84 11.80
CA VAL A 60 2.57 -2.66 12.81
C VAL A 60 1.86 -3.99 13.05
N ALA A 61 1.57 -4.30 14.31
CA ALA A 61 0.79 -5.48 14.68
C ALA A 61 -0.69 -5.30 14.29
N LEU A 62 -1.27 -6.31 13.65
CA LEU A 62 -2.66 -6.30 13.26
C LEU A 62 -3.54 -6.91 14.36
N PRO A 63 -4.80 -6.47 14.52
CA PRO A 63 -5.73 -7.09 15.45
C PRO A 63 -5.89 -8.58 15.17
N ARG A 64 -5.84 -9.39 16.23
CA ARG A 64 -6.17 -10.82 16.17
C ARG A 64 -7.60 -11.00 16.69
N GLY A 65 -8.38 -11.83 16.01
CA GLY A 65 -9.72 -12.20 16.48
C GLY A 65 -9.63 -12.95 17.80
N SER A 66 -10.43 -12.52 18.78
CA SER A 66 -10.83 -13.30 19.95
C SER A 66 -11.98 -14.23 19.60
#